data_AF-A0A4V1ZBV4-F1
#
_entry.id   AF-A0A4V1ZBV4-F1
#
_cell.length_a   1.000
_cell.length_b   1.000
_cell.length_c   1.000
_cell.angle_alpha   90.00
_cell.angle_beta   90.00
_cell.angle_gamma   90.00
#
_symmetry.space_group_name_H-M   'P 1'
#
loop_
_entity.id
_entity.type
_entity.pdbx_description
1 polymer ?
#
loop_
_entity_poly.entity_id
_entity_poly.type
_entity_poly.pdbx_seq_one_letter_code
_entity_poly.pdbx_strand_id
1 'polypeptide(L)'
;MNKKTKPSLFWAGIILILVPGLIHAYLLMPFPGSQDLNAITFCYYLEKVVQPLRIVGAVMILAYMAFYFIKDTTKQKAIKVGVLALCLVSFYYSDKVYKAEIMFKETRKVAFANAIKSRVPHSYLVIGVVYKGVAKAYPIIYLGYHHKVQDNIAGKPILVTYCTMCRTGRVYDPVINGNTQTFRLVGARHYNAIIEDNATKTWWYQSTGKAAVGKLKGAQLAEVPYEQLTLGAWLSKYPGSQILQPDAIYTNDYADLKDYDRKQAVDKDSTLKNKDSLMRKSWMIGVIVEGQPKAYDWRAMVRKRTYNDKIKNTSLLIAMEKDSMNYHAWNSTVNGMPLHFQVNADGHLTDDETSSIWDWKGLCTAGSYKGSQLAGIQAYQEYWRSWKQFHPNTLFWKEE
;
A
#
# COMPACT_ATOMS: atom_id res chain seq x y z
N MET A 1 44.34 41.87 22.23
CA MET A 1 43.28 41.67 21.20
C MET A 1 42.29 40.61 21.66
N ASN A 2 41.06 41.00 21.98
CA ASN A 2 39.98 40.07 22.30
C ASN A 2 39.71 39.19 21.07
N LYS A 3 40.21 37.94 21.06
CA LYS A 3 39.97 36.97 19.98
C LYS A 3 38.49 36.55 20.03
N LYS A 4 37.59 37.37 19.49
CA LYS A 4 36.16 37.06 19.41
C LYS A 4 35.97 35.79 18.57
N THR A 5 35.53 34.72 19.21
CA THR A 5 34.99 33.54 18.52
C THR A 5 33.58 33.89 18.01
N LYS A 6 33.14 33.25 16.91
CA LYS A 6 31.77 33.38 16.38
C LYS A 6 31.01 32.05 16.51
N PRO A 7 30.72 31.56 17.73
CA PRO A 7 30.12 30.24 17.91
C PRO A 7 28.74 30.09 17.26
N SER A 8 28.00 31.19 17.09
CA SER A 8 26.71 31.20 16.37
C SER A 8 26.82 30.70 14.94
N LEU A 9 27.95 30.94 14.25
CA LEU A 9 28.18 30.44 12.88
C LEU A 9 28.22 28.91 12.84
N PHE A 10 28.90 28.28 13.81
CA PHE A 10 28.96 26.83 13.94
C PHE A 10 27.57 26.25 14.25
N TRP A 11 26.89 26.79 15.26
CA TRP A 11 25.59 26.25 15.69
C TRP A 11 24.50 26.44 14.65
N ALA A 12 24.47 27.57 13.94
CA ALA A 12 23.56 27.76 12.83
C ALA A 12 23.84 26.76 11.69
N GLY A 13 25.12 26.47 11.40
CA GLY A 13 25.49 25.42 10.46
C GLY A 13 25.02 24.03 10.87
N ILE A 14 25.16 23.68 12.16
CA ILE A 14 24.64 22.42 12.73
C ILE A 14 23.12 22.31 12.58
N ILE A 15 22.38 23.38 12.91
CA ILE A 15 20.92 23.42 12.79
C ILE A 15 20.50 23.14 11.34
N LEU A 16 21.13 23.81 10.37
CA LEU A 16 20.81 23.65 8.96
C LEU A 16 21.11 22.25 8.42
N ILE A 17 22.15 21.59 8.94
CA ILE A 17 22.48 20.22 8.54
C ILE A 17 21.48 19.19 9.08
N LEU A 18 21.12 19.34 10.37
CA LEU A 18 20.47 18.29 11.14
C LEU A 18 18.95 18.45 11.19
N VAL A 19 18.45 19.64 11.53
CA VAL A 19 17.03 19.84 11.88
C VAL A 19 16.10 19.58 10.68
N PRO A 20 16.34 20.14 9.48
CA PRO A 20 15.46 19.88 8.33
C PRO A 20 15.36 18.40 7.98
N GLY A 21 16.47 17.68 8.01
CA GLY A 21 16.52 16.25 7.70
C GLY A 21 15.80 15.39 8.74
N LEU A 22 15.93 15.70 10.03
CA LEU A 22 15.20 15.00 11.09
C LEU A 22 13.69 15.25 11.01
N ILE A 23 13.27 16.49 10.77
CA ILE A 23 11.85 16.81 10.57
C ILE A 23 11.31 16.05 9.36
N HIS A 24 12.07 16.02 8.26
CA HIS A 24 11.70 15.30 7.05
C HIS A 24 11.52 13.80 7.30
N ALA A 25 12.51 13.16 7.94
CA ALA A 25 12.44 11.75 8.30
C ALA A 25 11.29 11.45 9.28
N TYR A 26 11.08 12.30 10.29
CA TYR A 26 9.97 12.15 11.23
C TYR A 26 8.62 12.17 10.53
N LEU A 27 8.43 13.07 9.57
CA LEU A 27 7.15 13.24 8.89
C LEU A 27 6.87 12.20 7.81
N LEU A 28 7.89 11.58 7.19
CA LEU A 28 7.69 10.56 6.15
C LEU A 28 7.72 9.12 6.66
N MET A 29 8.20 8.90 7.87
CA MET A 29 8.23 7.57 8.49
C MET A 29 7.08 7.42 9.49
N PRO A 30 6.59 6.20 9.76
CA PRO A 30 5.45 5.97 10.64
C PRO A 30 5.81 6.07 12.14
N PHE A 31 6.55 7.11 12.54
CA PHE A 31 6.82 7.40 13.94
C PHE A 31 5.54 7.82 14.67
N PRO A 32 5.43 7.62 16.00
CA PRO A 32 4.27 8.04 16.78
C PRO A 32 3.88 9.50 16.51
N GLY A 33 2.59 9.75 16.25
CA GLY A 33 2.03 11.08 15.97
C GLY A 33 2.33 11.67 14.58
N SER A 34 3.39 11.23 13.90
CA SER A 34 3.78 11.78 12.59
C SER A 34 2.66 11.67 11.56
N GLN A 35 1.98 10.51 11.49
CA GLN A 35 1.05 10.14 10.43
C GLN A 35 -0.31 10.83 10.52
N ASP A 36 -0.62 11.45 11.65
CA ASP A 36 -1.92 12.09 11.91
C ASP A 36 -1.93 13.58 11.51
N LEU A 37 -0.76 14.15 11.21
CA LEU A 37 -0.62 15.55 10.78
C LEU A 37 -1.06 15.77 9.30
N ASN A 38 -1.52 16.95 8.95
CA ASN A 38 -1.75 17.33 7.55
C ASN A 38 -0.50 18.00 6.97
N ALA A 39 0.59 17.23 6.81
CA ALA A 39 1.92 17.76 6.52
C ALA A 39 2.46 17.43 5.11
N ILE A 40 1.70 16.75 4.24
CA ILE A 40 2.23 16.23 2.97
C ILE A 40 2.82 17.32 2.05
N THR A 41 2.15 18.47 1.93
CA THR A 41 2.65 19.62 1.15
C THR A 41 3.95 20.17 1.73
N PHE A 42 4.01 20.31 3.06
CA PHE A 42 5.22 20.77 3.74
C PHE A 42 6.37 19.79 3.53
N CYS A 43 6.13 18.47 3.68
CA CYS A 43 7.12 17.43 3.43
C CYS A 43 7.68 17.48 2.01
N TYR A 44 6.80 17.64 1.01
CA TYR A 44 7.18 17.69 -0.39
C TYR A 44 8.15 18.84 -0.72
N TYR A 45 7.91 20.03 -0.15
CA TYR A 45 8.82 21.15 -0.32
C TYR A 45 10.06 21.02 0.56
N LEU A 46 9.92 20.46 1.77
CA LEU A 46 11.03 20.18 2.67
C LEU A 46 12.05 19.25 1.99
N GLU A 47 11.61 18.18 1.32
CA GLU A 47 12.49 17.25 0.60
C GLU A 47 13.44 17.97 -0.36
N LYS A 48 12.93 18.99 -1.05
CA LYS A 48 13.69 19.76 -2.06
C LYS A 48 14.72 20.70 -1.45
N VAL A 49 14.48 21.20 -0.24
CA VAL A 49 15.35 22.19 0.41
C VAL A 49 16.32 21.57 1.42
N VAL A 50 16.10 20.34 1.89
CA VAL A 50 16.98 19.66 2.85
C VAL A 50 18.43 19.63 2.39
N GLN A 51 18.70 19.24 1.14
CA GLN A 51 20.08 19.19 0.61
C GLN A 51 20.72 20.58 0.43
N PRO A 52 20.04 21.58 -0.18
CA PRO A 52 20.53 22.95 -0.18
C PRO A 52 20.85 23.52 1.20
N LEU A 53 19.96 23.32 2.19
CA LEU A 53 20.18 23.80 3.56
C LEU A 53 21.40 23.13 4.20
N ARG A 54 21.61 21.83 3.95
CA ARG A 54 22.81 21.11 4.39
C ARG A 54 24.09 21.66 3.78
N ILE A 55 24.08 21.98 2.50
CA ILE A 55 25.24 22.58 1.82
C ILE A 55 25.59 23.92 2.46
N VAL A 56 24.58 24.78 2.68
CA VAL A 56 24.78 26.06 3.38
C VAL A 56 25.34 25.82 4.79
N GLY A 57 24.76 24.89 5.54
CA GLY A 57 25.24 24.54 6.88
C GLY A 57 26.67 24.00 6.90
N ALA A 58 27.04 23.17 5.91
CA ALA A 58 28.39 22.64 5.77
C ALA A 58 29.40 23.75 5.45
N VAL A 59 29.06 24.67 4.55
CA VAL A 59 29.89 25.86 4.25
C VAL A 59 30.09 26.70 5.51
N MET A 60 29.04 26.93 6.30
CA MET A 60 29.14 27.67 7.57
C MET A 60 30.07 26.99 8.57
N ILE A 61 29.99 25.65 8.70
CA ILE A 61 30.87 24.87 9.57
C ILE A 61 32.31 24.93 9.06
N LEU A 62 32.55 24.73 7.76
CA LEU A 62 33.89 24.81 7.18
C LEU A 62 34.52 26.19 7.37
N ALA A 63 33.75 27.26 7.16
CA ALA A 63 34.20 28.62 7.44
C ALA A 63 34.51 28.82 8.94
N TYR A 64 33.70 28.24 9.84
CA TYR A 64 33.99 28.26 11.26
C TYR A 64 35.30 27.53 11.60
N MET A 65 35.50 26.35 11.04
CA MET A 65 36.70 25.53 11.22
C MET A 65 37.96 26.25 10.74
N ALA A 66 37.90 26.92 9.59
CA ALA A 66 39.03 27.65 9.02
C ALA A 66 39.42 28.90 9.85
N PHE A 67 38.45 29.73 10.25
CA PHE A 67 38.74 31.07 10.78
C PHE A 67 38.67 31.21 12.31
N TYR A 68 37.97 30.30 12.99
CA TYR A 68 37.63 30.46 14.41
C TYR A 68 38.00 29.26 15.30
N PHE A 69 38.07 28.04 14.77
CA PHE A 69 38.30 26.84 15.59
C PHE A 69 39.65 26.82 16.32
N ILE A 70 40.72 27.36 15.72
CA ILE A 70 42.04 27.45 16.39
C ILE A 70 41.95 28.31 17.67
N LYS A 71 41.01 29.26 17.71
CA LYS A 71 40.79 30.19 18.83
C LYS A 71 39.95 29.58 19.97
N ASP A 72 39.37 28.39 19.79
CA ASP A 72 38.58 27.71 20.82
C ASP A 72 39.44 27.05 21.90
N THR A 73 38.89 26.95 23.11
CA THR A 73 39.47 26.13 24.20
C THR A 73 39.37 24.63 23.89
N THR A 74 40.19 23.80 24.53
CA THR A 74 40.16 22.33 24.34
C THR A 74 38.76 21.75 24.61
N LYS A 75 38.06 22.24 25.65
CA LYS A 75 36.68 21.85 25.95
C LYS A 75 35.71 22.22 24.82
N GLN A 76 35.82 23.43 24.27
CA GLN A 76 34.98 23.88 23.15
C GLN A 76 35.25 23.07 21.88
N LYS A 77 36.51 22.74 21.60
CA LYS A 77 36.89 21.89 20.47
C LYS A 77 36.27 20.49 20.62
N ALA A 78 36.43 19.88 21.79
CA ALA A 78 35.87 18.57 22.09
C ALA A 78 34.34 18.53 21.94
N ILE A 79 33.63 19.54 22.46
CA ILE A 79 32.17 19.66 22.30
C ILE A 79 31.78 19.73 20.82
N LYS A 80 32.42 20.61 20.04
CA LYS A 80 32.08 20.80 18.63
C LYS A 80 32.37 19.56 17.77
N VAL A 81 33.52 18.91 18.00
CA VAL A 81 33.85 17.65 17.33
C VAL A 81 32.86 16.55 17.71
N GLY A 82 32.48 16.44 18.99
CA GLY A 82 31.47 15.50 19.45
C GLY A 82 30.10 15.73 18.79
N VAL A 83 29.68 16.99 18.69
CA VAL A 83 28.43 17.35 17.99
C VAL A 83 28.50 17.02 16.50
N LEU A 84 29.62 17.29 15.82
CA LEU A 84 29.79 16.92 14.42
C LEU A 84 29.69 15.40 14.23
N ALA A 85 30.32 14.61 15.11
CA ALA A 85 30.22 13.16 15.07
C ALA A 85 28.77 12.68 15.24
N LEU A 86 28.05 13.23 16.22
CA LEU A 86 26.62 12.94 16.41
C LEU A 86 25.77 13.34 15.19
N CYS A 87 26.09 14.46 14.54
CA CYS A 87 25.40 14.88 13.31
C CYS A 87 25.63 13.91 12.16
N LEU A 88 26.86 13.39 11.99
CA LEU A 88 27.17 12.39 10.98
C LEU A 88 26.43 11.07 11.23
N VAL A 89 26.35 10.64 12.49
CA VAL A 89 25.56 9.46 12.88
C VAL A 89 24.07 9.70 12.59
N SER A 90 23.53 10.83 13.03
CA SER A 90 22.13 11.20 12.79
C SER A 90 21.80 11.22 11.28
N PHE A 91 22.68 11.80 10.47
CA PHE A 91 22.56 11.83 9.01
C PHE A 91 22.56 10.42 8.41
N TYR A 92 23.46 9.54 8.85
CA TYR A 92 23.48 8.15 8.40
C TYR A 92 22.13 7.46 8.65
N TYR A 93 21.55 7.62 9.85
CA TYR A 93 20.26 7.03 10.16
C TYR A 93 19.10 7.67 9.37
N SER A 94 19.02 9.00 9.30
CA SER A 94 17.90 9.68 8.62
C SER A 94 17.90 9.48 7.11
N ASP A 95 19.06 9.42 6.48
CA ASP A 95 19.18 9.48 5.01
C ASP A 95 19.61 8.17 4.36
N LYS A 96 20.16 7.23 5.13
CA LYS A 96 20.50 5.89 4.63
C LYS A 96 19.62 4.82 5.25
N VAL A 97 19.53 4.77 6.58
CA VAL A 97 18.79 3.67 7.24
C VAL A 97 17.29 3.83 7.10
N TYR A 98 16.74 5.03 7.35
CA TYR A 98 15.29 5.26 7.38
C TYR A 98 14.70 5.80 6.08
N LYS A 99 15.45 5.75 4.98
CA LYS A 99 14.89 6.11 3.67
C LYS A 99 14.10 4.93 3.12
N ALA A 100 12.83 5.15 2.77
CA ALA A 100 11.93 4.06 2.38
C ALA A 100 12.46 3.22 1.21
N GLU A 101 13.03 3.85 0.17
CA GLU A 101 13.65 3.17 -0.96
C GLU A 101 14.89 2.32 -0.61
N ILE A 102 15.54 2.59 0.54
CA ILE A 102 16.70 1.82 1.02
C ILE A 102 16.25 0.65 1.90
N MET A 103 15.22 0.88 2.72
CA MET A 103 14.61 -0.16 3.56
C MET A 103 13.89 -1.21 2.71
N PHE A 104 13.20 -0.77 1.66
CA PHE A 104 12.36 -1.59 0.80
C PHE A 104 12.92 -1.57 -0.62
N LYS A 105 13.90 -2.43 -0.85
CA LYS A 105 14.60 -2.49 -2.14
C LYS A 105 13.69 -3.06 -3.21
N GLU A 106 13.84 -2.60 -4.44
CA GLU A 106 13.12 -3.14 -5.59
C GLU A 106 13.63 -4.52 -6.00
N THR A 107 12.77 -5.32 -6.64
CA THR A 107 13.20 -6.59 -7.25
C THR A 107 14.23 -6.31 -8.34
N ARG A 108 15.44 -6.88 -8.24
CA ARG A 108 16.52 -6.62 -9.22
C ARG A 108 16.23 -7.21 -10.60
N LYS A 109 15.56 -8.36 -10.62
CA LYS A 109 15.10 -9.03 -11.85
C LYS A 109 13.71 -9.60 -11.61
N VAL A 110 12.71 -8.97 -12.24
CA VAL A 110 11.35 -9.51 -12.26
C VAL A 110 11.38 -10.81 -13.07
N ALA A 111 11.08 -11.92 -12.40
CA ALA A 111 11.08 -13.25 -12.99
C ALA A 111 9.75 -13.94 -12.77
N PHE A 112 9.27 -14.64 -13.80
CA PHE A 112 8.01 -15.37 -13.75
C PHE A 112 8.22 -16.84 -14.08
N ALA A 113 7.43 -17.70 -13.44
CA ALA A 113 7.33 -19.12 -13.79
C ALA A 113 5.86 -19.51 -13.95
N ASN A 114 5.58 -20.53 -14.76
CA ASN A 114 4.25 -21.13 -14.82
C ASN A 114 3.98 -22.00 -13.58
N ALA A 115 2.75 -22.49 -13.45
CA ALA A 115 2.34 -23.34 -12.33
C ALA A 115 3.18 -24.62 -12.16
N ILE A 116 3.73 -25.18 -13.23
CA ILE A 116 4.54 -26.42 -13.20
C ILE A 116 5.94 -26.15 -12.60
N LYS A 117 6.57 -25.03 -12.99
CA LYS A 117 7.93 -24.69 -12.57
C LYS A 117 7.98 -23.92 -11.25
N SER A 118 6.92 -23.17 -10.94
CA SER A 118 6.86 -22.38 -9.71
C SER A 118 6.96 -23.27 -8.46
N ARG A 119 7.60 -22.74 -7.42
CA ARG A 119 7.62 -23.32 -6.07
C ARG A 119 6.95 -22.42 -5.04
N VAL A 120 6.27 -21.37 -5.51
CA VAL A 120 5.50 -20.47 -4.65
C VAL A 120 4.34 -21.27 -4.04
N PRO A 121 4.21 -21.29 -2.70
CA PRO A 121 3.12 -21.99 -2.03
C PRO A 121 1.74 -21.56 -2.51
N HIS A 122 0.88 -22.54 -2.83
CA HIS A 122 -0.50 -22.28 -3.26
C HIS A 122 -1.34 -21.58 -2.18
N SER A 123 -0.92 -21.71 -0.92
CA SER A 123 -1.58 -21.04 0.19
C SER A 123 -1.37 -19.52 0.17
N TYR A 124 -0.32 -18.99 -0.45
CA TYR A 124 0.00 -17.55 -0.42
C TYR A 124 -1.10 -16.72 -1.09
N LEU A 125 -1.43 -15.56 -0.50
CA LEU A 125 -2.29 -14.60 -1.20
C LEU A 125 -1.51 -13.95 -2.33
N VAL A 126 -2.20 -13.71 -3.43
CA VAL A 126 -1.69 -13.04 -4.62
C VAL A 126 -2.60 -11.88 -4.99
N ILE A 127 -2.00 -10.85 -5.58
CA ILE A 127 -2.73 -9.97 -6.50
C ILE A 127 -2.70 -10.66 -7.85
N GLY A 128 -3.86 -10.95 -8.42
CA GLY A 128 -4.01 -11.56 -9.73
C GLY A 128 -4.52 -10.55 -10.74
N VAL A 129 -3.87 -10.45 -11.90
CA VAL A 129 -4.24 -9.52 -12.98
C VAL A 129 -4.43 -10.29 -14.27
N VAL A 130 -5.53 -10.04 -14.97
CA VAL A 130 -5.78 -10.57 -16.32
C VAL A 130 -5.91 -9.42 -17.31
N TYR A 131 -5.18 -9.51 -18.42
CA TYR A 131 -5.33 -8.58 -19.53
C TYR A 131 -5.17 -9.31 -20.86
N LYS A 132 -6.15 -9.16 -21.76
CA LYS A 132 -6.19 -9.83 -23.07
C LYS A 132 -5.89 -11.35 -23.00
N GLY A 133 -6.48 -12.03 -22.02
CA GLY A 133 -6.30 -13.48 -21.81
C GLY A 133 -4.99 -13.90 -21.15
N VAL A 134 -4.04 -12.99 -20.94
CA VAL A 134 -2.80 -13.27 -20.20
C VAL A 134 -3.04 -12.98 -18.71
N ALA A 135 -2.85 -13.99 -17.88
CA ALA A 135 -3.02 -13.92 -16.44
C ALA A 135 -1.65 -13.96 -15.73
N LYS A 136 -1.45 -13.05 -14.77
CA LYS A 136 -0.26 -13.07 -13.89
C LYS A 136 -0.65 -12.95 -12.42
N ALA A 137 0.13 -13.59 -11.55
CA ALA A 137 -0.06 -13.56 -10.10
C ALA A 137 1.19 -13.01 -9.39
N TYR A 138 0.96 -12.12 -8.42
CA TYR A 138 1.98 -11.44 -7.64
C TYR A 138 1.77 -11.75 -6.15
N PRO A 139 2.57 -12.65 -5.55
CA PRO A 139 2.44 -12.99 -4.13
C PRO A 139 2.60 -11.77 -3.23
N ILE A 140 1.62 -11.57 -2.33
CA ILE A 140 1.56 -10.44 -1.42
C ILE A 140 2.78 -10.40 -0.51
N ILE A 141 3.35 -11.55 -0.13
CA ILE A 141 4.55 -11.56 0.70
C ILE A 141 5.77 -10.92 0.01
N TYR A 142 5.88 -11.03 -1.32
CA TYR A 142 6.96 -10.40 -2.09
C TYR A 142 6.66 -8.92 -2.28
N LEU A 143 5.41 -8.59 -2.63
CA LEU A 143 4.96 -7.20 -2.72
C LEU A 143 5.00 -6.48 -1.37
N GLY A 144 4.83 -7.18 -0.26
CA GLY A 144 4.83 -6.62 1.08
C GLY A 144 6.22 -6.10 1.48
N TYR A 145 7.28 -6.78 1.02
CA TYR A 145 8.65 -6.30 1.17
C TYR A 145 8.99 -5.22 0.14
N HIS A 146 8.74 -5.49 -1.15
CA HIS A 146 9.14 -4.57 -2.23
C HIS A 146 8.26 -3.33 -2.36
N HIS A 147 7.06 -3.36 -1.78
CA HIS A 147 5.95 -2.39 -1.92
C HIS A 147 5.41 -2.18 -3.33
N LYS A 148 6.19 -2.45 -4.38
CA LYS A 148 5.77 -2.34 -5.77
C LYS A 148 6.58 -3.24 -6.70
N VAL A 149 5.96 -3.62 -7.79
CA VAL A 149 6.59 -4.24 -8.96
C VAL A 149 6.01 -3.58 -10.20
N GLN A 150 6.89 -3.14 -11.10
CA GLN A 150 6.48 -2.73 -12.44
C GLN A 150 6.65 -3.90 -13.40
N ASP A 151 5.62 -4.15 -14.20
CA ASP A 151 5.59 -5.27 -15.13
C ASP A 151 4.82 -4.89 -16.41
N ASN A 152 4.82 -5.79 -17.39
CA ASN A 152 4.03 -5.72 -18.60
C ASN A 152 3.21 -6.99 -18.79
N ILE A 153 1.90 -6.84 -19.03
CA ILE A 153 0.98 -7.94 -19.35
C ILE A 153 0.41 -7.70 -20.74
N ALA A 154 0.75 -8.56 -21.71
CA ALA A 154 0.27 -8.50 -23.09
C ALA A 154 0.39 -7.09 -23.72
N GLY A 155 1.54 -6.43 -23.51
CA GLY A 155 1.83 -5.08 -24.01
C GLY A 155 1.40 -3.95 -23.07
N LYS A 156 0.52 -4.20 -22.09
CA LYS A 156 0.06 -3.18 -21.14
C LYS A 156 1.04 -3.04 -19.97
N PRO A 157 1.66 -1.86 -19.77
CA PRO A 157 2.45 -1.60 -18.57
C PRO A 157 1.53 -1.54 -17.36
N ILE A 158 1.97 -2.10 -16.24
CA ILE A 158 1.26 -2.07 -14.97
C ILE A 158 2.21 -1.79 -13.81
N LEU A 159 1.67 -1.17 -12.77
CA LEU A 159 2.31 -0.94 -11.49
C LEU A 159 1.50 -1.66 -10.42
N VAL A 160 1.98 -2.83 -10.00
CA VAL A 160 1.39 -3.60 -8.89
C VAL A 160 1.99 -3.09 -7.61
N THR A 161 1.17 -2.73 -6.63
CA THR A 161 1.61 -2.14 -5.36
C THR A 161 0.94 -2.83 -4.18
N TYR A 162 1.64 -2.86 -3.05
CA TYR A 162 1.09 -3.32 -1.79
C TYR A 162 1.63 -2.51 -0.61
N CYS A 163 0.75 -1.94 0.20
CA CYS A 163 1.12 -1.23 1.42
C CYS A 163 0.85 -2.10 2.65
N THR A 164 1.90 -2.57 3.32
CA THR A 164 1.79 -3.39 4.54
C THR A 164 1.17 -2.64 5.72
N MET A 165 1.32 -1.31 5.79
CA MET A 165 0.71 -0.46 6.83
C MET A 165 -0.79 -0.23 6.66
N CYS A 166 -1.30 -0.38 5.43
CA CYS A 166 -2.72 -0.27 5.10
C CYS A 166 -3.39 -1.62 4.86
N ARG A 167 -2.61 -2.68 4.65
CA ARG A 167 -3.07 -3.97 4.11
C ARG A 167 -3.71 -3.82 2.73
N THR A 168 -3.19 -2.92 1.90
CA THR A 168 -3.86 -2.49 0.67
C THR A 168 -3.03 -2.86 -0.56
N GLY A 169 -3.54 -3.76 -1.39
CA GLY A 169 -3.07 -3.97 -2.76
C GLY A 169 -3.73 -2.99 -3.73
N ARG A 170 -3.01 -2.55 -4.77
CA ARG A 170 -3.56 -1.78 -5.91
C ARG A 170 -2.76 -2.05 -7.17
N VAL A 171 -3.42 -2.00 -8.33
CA VAL A 171 -2.76 -2.12 -9.63
C VAL A 171 -3.12 -0.91 -10.49
N TYR A 172 -2.11 -0.18 -10.95
CA TYR A 172 -2.32 1.03 -11.76
C TYR A 172 -1.71 0.88 -13.16
N ASP A 173 -2.25 1.63 -14.10
CA ASP A 173 -1.59 1.97 -15.34
C ASP A 173 -0.57 3.10 -15.05
N PRO A 174 0.74 2.84 -15.20
CA PRO A 174 1.78 3.83 -14.92
C PRO A 174 1.99 4.84 -16.07
N VAL A 175 1.13 4.86 -17.10
CA VAL A 175 1.23 5.83 -18.21
C VAL A 175 0.68 7.19 -17.77
N ILE A 176 1.55 8.19 -17.78
CA ILE A 176 1.21 9.59 -17.49
C ILE A 176 1.58 10.43 -18.71
N ASN A 177 0.62 11.20 -19.23
CA ASN A 177 0.79 12.03 -20.42
C ASN A 177 1.42 11.25 -21.60
N GLY A 178 0.91 10.04 -21.85
CA GLY A 178 1.36 9.16 -22.94
C GLY A 178 2.68 8.42 -22.70
N ASN A 179 3.36 8.65 -21.57
CA ASN A 179 4.64 8.02 -21.27
C ASN A 179 4.56 7.10 -20.04
N THR A 180 5.05 5.87 -20.16
CA THR A 180 5.20 4.94 -19.04
C THR A 180 6.19 5.50 -18.02
N GLN A 181 5.73 5.71 -16.79
CA GLN A 181 6.55 6.22 -15.71
C GLN A 181 7.20 5.10 -14.89
N THR A 182 8.36 5.41 -14.31
CA THR A 182 8.92 4.66 -13.18
C THR A 182 8.56 5.35 -11.88
N PHE A 183 8.21 4.56 -10.87
CA PHE A 183 7.85 5.06 -9.55
C PHE A 183 8.90 4.67 -8.51
N ARG A 184 9.21 5.57 -7.57
CA ARG A 184 9.98 5.26 -6.35
C ARG A 184 9.09 5.32 -5.12
N LEU A 185 9.49 4.64 -4.05
CA LEU A 185 8.85 4.78 -2.74
C LEU A 185 9.42 5.99 -2.00
N VAL A 186 8.56 6.90 -1.55
CA VAL A 186 8.97 8.12 -0.83
C VAL A 186 8.98 7.88 0.68
N GLY A 187 7.90 7.28 1.19
CA GLY A 187 7.62 7.14 2.62
C GLY A 187 6.14 6.86 2.81
N ALA A 188 5.56 7.37 3.90
CA ALA A 188 4.15 7.25 4.18
C ALA A 188 3.54 8.49 4.84
N ARG A 189 2.26 8.73 4.52
CA ARG A 189 1.40 9.70 5.20
C ARG A 189 0.03 9.09 5.44
N HIS A 190 -0.56 9.40 6.59
CA HIS A 190 -1.81 8.79 7.04
C HIS A 190 -1.78 7.25 6.99
N TYR A 191 -0.62 6.69 7.33
CA TYR A 191 -0.33 5.25 7.30
C TYR A 191 -0.36 4.63 5.89
N ASN A 192 -0.50 5.43 4.83
CA ASN A 192 -0.46 4.98 3.44
C ASN A 192 0.87 5.29 2.77
N ALA A 193 1.35 4.33 1.98
CA ALA A 193 2.56 4.49 1.20
C ALA A 193 2.40 5.62 0.17
N ILE A 194 3.45 6.43 0.03
CA ILE A 194 3.55 7.45 -0.99
C ILE A 194 4.55 6.99 -2.05
N ILE A 195 4.11 7.03 -3.30
CA ILE A 195 4.96 6.78 -4.46
C ILE A 195 5.16 8.07 -5.25
N GLU A 196 6.32 8.21 -5.89
CA GLU A 196 6.64 9.37 -6.74
C GLU A 196 6.94 8.90 -8.16
N ASP A 197 6.33 9.53 -9.16
CA ASP A 197 6.67 9.32 -10.57
C ASP A 197 7.93 10.10 -10.97
N ASN A 198 8.76 9.49 -11.81
CA ASN A 198 10.06 10.06 -12.13
C ASN A 198 10.00 11.35 -12.95
N ALA A 199 9.10 11.47 -13.93
CA ALA A 199 9.09 12.62 -14.85
C ALA A 199 8.53 13.91 -14.21
N THR A 200 7.44 13.82 -13.47
CA THR A 200 6.77 15.00 -12.91
C THR A 200 7.12 15.27 -11.47
N LYS A 201 7.71 14.28 -10.77
CA LYS A 201 7.99 14.31 -9.34
C LYS A 201 6.71 14.55 -8.52
N THR A 202 5.57 14.05 -8.99
CA THR A 202 4.30 14.14 -8.27
C THR A 202 4.26 12.99 -7.26
N TRP A 203 3.75 13.27 -6.06
CA TRP A 203 3.54 12.25 -5.04
C TRP A 203 2.11 11.77 -5.06
N TRP A 204 1.93 10.46 -5.04
CA TRP A 204 0.65 9.78 -5.19
C TRP A 204 0.39 8.92 -3.95
N TYR A 205 -0.85 8.97 -3.43
CA TYR A 205 -1.28 8.02 -2.41
C TYR A 205 -1.47 6.64 -3.06
N GLN A 206 -0.76 5.63 -2.56
CA GLN A 206 -0.80 4.28 -3.11
C GLN A 206 -2.20 3.66 -3.04
N SER A 207 -3.00 3.94 -2.01
CA SER A 207 -4.33 3.31 -1.84
C SER A 207 -5.40 3.84 -2.79
N THR A 208 -5.21 5.03 -3.36
CA THR A 208 -6.22 5.69 -4.21
C THR A 208 -5.70 6.00 -5.60
N GLY A 209 -4.38 6.05 -5.79
CA GLY A 209 -3.76 6.51 -7.02
C GLY A 209 -3.93 8.01 -7.22
N LYS A 210 -4.37 8.76 -6.21
CA LYS A 210 -4.58 10.22 -6.30
C LYS A 210 -3.28 10.97 -6.08
N ALA A 211 -2.97 11.90 -6.98
CA ALA A 211 -1.87 12.85 -6.84
C ALA A 211 -2.14 13.79 -5.68
N ALA A 212 -1.35 13.66 -4.62
CA ALA A 212 -1.51 14.45 -3.41
C ALA A 212 -0.85 15.84 -3.54
N VAL A 213 0.36 15.88 -4.11
CA VAL A 213 1.20 17.08 -4.24
C VAL A 213 2.12 16.96 -5.45
N GLY A 214 2.56 18.10 -5.99
CA GLY A 214 3.38 18.15 -7.20
C GLY A 214 2.61 18.66 -8.41
N LYS A 215 3.20 18.48 -9.61
CA LYS A 215 2.69 19.08 -10.86
C LYS A 215 1.30 18.59 -11.24
N LEU A 216 0.99 17.33 -10.92
CA LEU A 216 -0.28 16.69 -11.29
C LEU A 216 -1.27 16.62 -10.11
N LYS A 217 -1.11 17.45 -9.07
CA LYS A 217 -1.99 17.45 -7.89
C LYS A 217 -3.47 17.40 -8.30
N GLY A 218 -4.20 16.44 -7.73
CA GLY A 218 -5.63 16.22 -8.02
C GLY A 218 -5.91 15.21 -9.12
N ALA A 219 -4.94 14.89 -9.98
CA ALA A 219 -5.05 13.81 -10.96
C ALA A 219 -5.14 12.44 -10.26
N GLN A 220 -5.55 11.42 -11.01
CA GLN A 220 -5.67 10.06 -10.52
C GLN A 220 -5.10 9.07 -11.54
N LEU A 221 -4.30 8.12 -11.07
CA LEU A 221 -3.83 6.99 -11.86
C LEU A 221 -5.00 6.10 -12.25
N ALA A 222 -5.02 5.63 -13.50
CA ALA A 222 -6.03 4.69 -13.95
C ALA A 222 -5.80 3.32 -13.28
N GLU A 223 -6.81 2.81 -12.60
CA GLU A 223 -6.75 1.50 -11.97
C GLU A 223 -6.92 0.37 -13.02
N VAL A 224 -6.18 -0.71 -12.83
CA VAL A 224 -6.30 -1.94 -13.62
C VAL A 224 -7.03 -2.96 -12.76
N PRO A 225 -8.12 -3.58 -13.25
CA PRO A 225 -8.85 -4.58 -12.49
C PRO A 225 -7.96 -5.74 -12.04
N TYR A 226 -8.14 -6.15 -10.79
CA TYR A 226 -7.38 -7.24 -10.19
C TYR A 226 -8.20 -7.96 -9.12
N GLU A 227 -7.80 -9.19 -8.81
CA GLU A 227 -8.39 -9.99 -7.74
C GLU A 227 -7.36 -10.27 -6.66
N GLN A 228 -7.82 -10.50 -5.44
CA GLN A 228 -6.97 -10.93 -4.33
C GLN A 228 -7.46 -12.28 -3.81
N LEU A 229 -6.70 -13.32 -4.12
CA LEU A 229 -7.04 -14.71 -3.81
C LEU A 229 -5.80 -15.45 -3.31
N THR A 230 -5.97 -16.63 -2.75
CA THR A 230 -4.87 -17.60 -2.64
C THR A 230 -4.37 -17.97 -4.03
N LEU A 231 -3.07 -18.27 -4.17
CA LEU A 231 -2.48 -18.69 -5.44
C LEU A 231 -3.16 -19.97 -5.95
N GLY A 232 -3.56 -20.88 -5.06
CA GLY A 232 -4.32 -22.08 -5.41
C GLY A 232 -5.65 -21.74 -6.10
N ALA A 233 -6.48 -20.89 -5.50
CA ALA A 233 -7.75 -20.47 -6.09
C ALA A 233 -7.53 -19.71 -7.41
N TRP A 234 -6.52 -18.84 -7.46
CA TRP A 234 -6.15 -18.14 -8.69
C TRP A 234 -5.78 -19.10 -9.82
N LEU A 235 -4.98 -20.13 -9.56
CA LEU A 235 -4.57 -21.11 -10.57
C LEU A 235 -5.70 -22.04 -10.99
N SER A 236 -6.65 -22.35 -10.10
CA SER A 236 -7.90 -23.04 -10.48
C SER A 236 -8.71 -22.19 -11.46
N LYS A 237 -8.68 -20.86 -11.32
CA LYS A 237 -9.35 -19.93 -12.24
C LYS A 237 -8.58 -19.74 -13.55
N TYR A 238 -7.25 -19.61 -13.45
CA TYR A 238 -6.32 -19.26 -14.54
C TYR A 238 -5.08 -20.18 -14.54
N PRO A 239 -5.18 -21.43 -15.01
CA PRO A 239 -4.10 -22.43 -14.90
C PRO A 239 -2.84 -22.08 -15.71
N GLY A 240 -3.00 -21.30 -16.78
CA GLY A 240 -1.90 -20.80 -17.63
C GLY A 240 -1.14 -19.60 -17.05
N SER A 241 -1.39 -19.21 -15.79
CA SER A 241 -0.84 -17.99 -15.22
C SER A 241 0.69 -18.00 -15.10
N GLN A 242 1.27 -16.82 -15.24
CA GLN A 242 2.65 -16.54 -14.88
C GLN A 242 2.72 -16.02 -13.43
N ILE A 243 3.57 -16.63 -12.61
CA ILE A 243 3.66 -16.37 -11.17
C ILE A 243 4.99 -15.68 -10.88
N LEU A 244 4.96 -14.52 -10.23
CA LEU A 244 6.16 -13.81 -9.80
C LEU A 244 6.97 -14.71 -8.85
N GLN A 245 8.27 -14.87 -9.14
CA GLN A 245 9.20 -15.68 -8.35
C GLN A 245 9.94 -14.83 -7.30
N PRO A 246 10.32 -15.40 -6.15
CA PRO A 246 11.10 -14.70 -5.14
C PRO A 246 12.51 -14.36 -5.65
N ASP A 247 13.07 -13.22 -5.25
CA ASP A 247 14.50 -12.95 -5.38
C ASP A 247 15.21 -13.55 -4.15
N ALA A 248 16.12 -14.49 -4.39
CA ALA A 248 16.79 -15.27 -3.36
C ALA A 248 17.57 -14.43 -2.33
N ILE A 249 17.95 -13.19 -2.67
CA ILE A 249 18.63 -12.31 -1.72
C ILE A 249 17.71 -11.83 -0.59
N TYR A 250 16.40 -11.77 -0.82
CA TYR A 250 15.42 -11.26 0.14
C TYR A 250 14.61 -12.35 0.83
N THR A 251 15.09 -13.61 0.81
CA THR A 251 14.38 -14.75 1.41
C THR A 251 14.07 -14.53 2.89
N ASN A 252 14.98 -13.92 3.65
CA ASN A 252 14.75 -13.62 5.06
C ASN A 252 13.66 -12.55 5.23
N ASP A 253 13.69 -11.48 4.44
CA ASP A 253 12.67 -10.43 4.48
C ASP A 253 11.28 -10.96 4.11
N TYR A 254 11.19 -11.90 3.17
CA TYR A 254 9.93 -12.58 2.84
C TYR A 254 9.45 -13.49 3.99
N ALA A 255 10.37 -14.16 4.68
CA ALA A 255 10.05 -15.04 5.80
C ALA A 255 9.47 -14.26 6.99
N ASP A 256 9.90 -13.01 7.20
CA ASP A 256 9.36 -12.11 8.23
C ASP A 256 7.89 -11.75 7.97
N LEU A 257 7.43 -11.85 6.72
CA LEU A 257 6.05 -11.55 6.32
C LEU A 257 5.15 -12.78 6.21
N LYS A 258 5.63 -14.00 6.52
CA LYS A 258 4.90 -15.26 6.28
C LYS A 258 3.50 -15.34 6.91
N ASP A 259 3.28 -14.65 8.02
CA ASP A 259 2.02 -14.64 8.77
C ASP A 259 1.24 -13.32 8.61
N TYR A 260 1.81 -12.33 7.94
CA TYR A 260 1.29 -10.96 7.88
C TYR A 260 -0.15 -10.91 7.33
N ASP A 261 -0.43 -11.71 6.31
CA ASP A 261 -1.70 -11.78 5.61
C ASP A 261 -2.62 -12.89 6.15
N ARG A 262 -2.21 -13.59 7.22
CA ARG A 262 -2.96 -14.66 7.91
C ARG A 262 -3.47 -14.22 9.28
N LYS A 263 -2.69 -13.40 9.99
CA LYS A 263 -3.01 -12.97 11.35
C LYS A 263 -3.34 -11.49 11.37
N GLN A 264 -4.60 -11.16 11.70
CA GLN A 264 -4.96 -9.76 11.92
C GLN A 264 -4.16 -9.18 13.10
N ALA A 265 -3.47 -8.08 12.86
CA ALA A 265 -2.72 -7.38 13.91
C ALA A 265 -3.64 -6.92 15.04
N VAL A 266 -3.24 -7.19 16.28
CA VAL A 266 -3.91 -6.67 17.47
C VAL A 266 -3.51 -5.19 17.66
N ASP A 267 -4.49 -4.32 17.84
CA ASP A 267 -4.24 -2.91 18.17
C ASP A 267 -4.08 -2.78 19.69
N LYS A 268 -2.83 -2.86 20.16
CA LYS A 268 -2.47 -2.87 21.59
C LYS A 268 -2.86 -1.57 22.33
N ASP A 269 -3.06 -0.49 21.59
CA ASP A 269 -3.40 0.84 22.13
C ASP A 269 -4.91 1.14 22.07
N SER A 270 -5.72 0.16 21.66
CA SER A 270 -7.17 0.35 21.53
C SER A 270 -7.86 0.31 22.88
N THR A 271 -8.53 1.41 23.23
CA THR A 271 -9.39 1.52 24.43
C THR A 271 -10.80 0.95 24.24
N LEU A 272 -11.07 0.33 23.08
CA LEU A 272 -12.37 -0.26 22.75
C LEU A 272 -12.71 -1.40 23.72
N LYS A 273 -13.80 -1.22 24.47
CA LYS A 273 -14.32 -2.22 25.43
C LYS A 273 -15.14 -3.33 24.76
N ASN A 274 -15.64 -3.11 23.54
CA ASN A 274 -16.46 -4.06 22.79
C ASN A 274 -15.61 -4.83 21.76
N LYS A 275 -15.73 -6.16 21.73
CA LYS A 275 -15.03 -7.06 20.80
C LYS A 275 -15.49 -6.90 19.33
N ASP A 276 -16.70 -6.39 19.12
CA ASP A 276 -17.31 -6.18 17.79
C ASP A 276 -17.07 -4.77 17.23
N SER A 277 -16.45 -3.86 17.99
CA SER A 277 -16.05 -2.55 17.47
C SER A 277 -14.85 -2.69 16.54
N LEU A 278 -14.91 -2.03 15.37
CA LEU A 278 -13.75 -1.94 14.49
C LEU A 278 -12.61 -1.18 15.17
N MET A 279 -11.47 -1.86 15.31
CA MET A 279 -10.20 -1.27 15.72
C MET A 279 -9.54 -0.62 14.49
N ARG A 280 -8.49 0.20 14.69
CA ARG A 280 -7.80 0.89 13.57
C ARG A 280 -7.27 -0.10 12.52
N LYS A 281 -6.83 -1.28 12.96
CA LYS A 281 -6.28 -2.37 12.13
C LYS A 281 -7.27 -3.52 11.90
N SER A 282 -8.57 -3.31 12.10
CA SER A 282 -9.56 -4.30 11.67
C SER A 282 -9.52 -4.47 10.15
N TRP A 283 -9.54 -5.72 9.69
CA TRP A 283 -9.67 -6.02 8.27
C TRP A 283 -11.08 -5.72 7.81
N MET A 284 -11.21 -5.19 6.60
CA MET A 284 -12.48 -4.92 5.96
C MET A 284 -12.38 -5.21 4.47
N ILE A 285 -13.54 -5.38 3.82
CA ILE A 285 -13.67 -5.27 2.37
C ILE A 285 -14.33 -3.94 2.06
N GLY A 286 -13.70 -3.17 1.17
CA GLY A 286 -14.25 -1.96 0.59
C GLY A 286 -14.67 -2.17 -0.85
N VAL A 287 -15.77 -1.54 -1.23
CA VAL A 287 -16.20 -1.41 -2.64
C VAL A 287 -16.54 0.06 -2.90
N ILE A 288 -16.35 0.49 -4.14
CA ILE A 288 -16.76 1.83 -4.59
C ILE A 288 -17.66 1.64 -5.80
N VAL A 289 -18.95 1.86 -5.60
CA VAL A 289 -19.97 1.67 -6.63
C VAL A 289 -20.61 3.02 -6.92
N GLU A 290 -20.55 3.46 -8.18
CA GLU A 290 -21.07 4.77 -8.62
C GLU A 290 -20.59 5.93 -7.73
N GLY A 291 -19.31 5.90 -7.34
CA GLY A 291 -18.69 6.92 -6.48
C GLY A 291 -19.07 6.84 -4.99
N GLN A 292 -19.92 5.90 -4.57
CA GLN A 292 -20.25 5.67 -3.17
C GLN A 292 -19.35 4.57 -2.59
N PRO A 293 -18.41 4.91 -1.68
CA PRO A 293 -17.66 3.89 -0.93
C PRO A 293 -18.56 3.23 0.12
N LYS A 294 -18.45 1.91 0.25
CA LYS A 294 -19.05 1.12 1.34
C LYS A 294 -18.06 0.07 1.85
N ALA A 295 -18.13 -0.18 3.15
CA ALA A 295 -17.21 -1.05 3.88
C ALA A 295 -17.95 -2.17 4.61
N TYR A 296 -17.37 -3.37 4.60
CA TYR A 296 -17.88 -4.59 5.23
C TYR A 296 -16.83 -5.16 6.17
N ASP A 297 -17.21 -5.46 7.41
CA ASP A 297 -16.31 -6.08 8.38
C ASP A 297 -15.92 -7.49 7.94
N TRP A 298 -14.62 -7.75 7.88
CA TRP A 298 -14.09 -9.07 7.57
C TRP A 298 -14.56 -10.14 8.55
N ARG A 299 -14.61 -9.84 9.86
CA ARG A 299 -15.00 -10.85 10.86
C ARG A 299 -16.46 -11.26 10.72
N ALA A 300 -17.34 -10.30 10.47
CA ALA A 300 -18.74 -10.57 10.19
C ALA A 300 -18.90 -11.39 8.90
N MET A 301 -18.10 -11.09 7.86
CA MET A 301 -18.09 -11.86 6.61
C MET A 301 -17.64 -13.31 6.78
N VAL A 302 -16.60 -13.56 7.59
CA VAL A 302 -16.15 -14.93 7.90
C VAL A 302 -17.27 -15.76 8.53
N ARG A 303 -18.17 -15.13 9.31
CA ARG A 303 -19.33 -15.80 9.91
C ARG A 303 -20.46 -16.01 8.91
N LYS A 304 -20.82 -14.98 8.14
CA LYS A 304 -22.01 -14.99 7.25
C LYS A 304 -21.78 -15.62 5.88
N ARG A 305 -20.54 -15.61 5.39
CA ARG A 305 -20.11 -16.03 4.04
C ARG A 305 -20.67 -15.23 2.88
N THR A 306 -21.89 -14.72 2.94
CA THR A 306 -22.47 -13.85 1.90
C THR A 306 -23.07 -12.58 2.48
N TYR A 307 -23.01 -11.51 1.68
CA TYR A 307 -23.75 -10.27 1.85
C TYR A 307 -24.49 -9.96 0.56
N ASN A 308 -25.81 -9.93 0.64
CA ASN A 308 -26.67 -9.35 -0.38
C ASN A 308 -27.01 -7.93 0.05
N ASP A 309 -26.64 -6.96 -0.78
CA ASP A 309 -26.74 -5.54 -0.49
C ASP A 309 -27.15 -4.78 -1.75
N LYS A 310 -27.49 -3.51 -1.59
CA LYS A 310 -27.75 -2.58 -2.68
C LYS A 310 -27.04 -1.26 -2.40
N ILE A 311 -26.21 -0.84 -3.35
CA ILE A 311 -25.59 0.49 -3.35
C ILE A 311 -26.18 1.26 -4.52
N LYS A 312 -27.00 2.26 -4.20
CA LYS A 312 -27.77 3.03 -5.19
C LYS A 312 -28.60 2.07 -6.08
N ASN A 313 -28.27 1.96 -7.36
CA ASN A 313 -28.99 1.12 -8.32
C ASN A 313 -28.32 -0.24 -8.59
N THR A 314 -27.17 -0.50 -7.98
CA THR A 314 -26.43 -1.74 -8.17
C THR A 314 -26.74 -2.72 -7.03
N SER A 315 -27.32 -3.86 -7.38
CA SER A 315 -27.44 -5.02 -6.49
C SER A 315 -26.07 -5.66 -6.35
N LEU A 316 -25.61 -5.83 -5.12
CA LEU A 316 -24.25 -6.22 -4.80
C LEU A 316 -24.28 -7.53 -4.02
N LEU A 317 -23.50 -8.49 -4.52
CA LEU A 317 -23.09 -9.67 -3.77
C LEU A 317 -21.65 -9.50 -3.34
N ILE A 318 -21.37 -9.69 -2.04
CA ILE A 318 -20.02 -10.01 -1.56
C ILE A 318 -20.06 -11.41 -0.97
N ALA A 319 -19.18 -12.28 -1.46
CA ALA A 319 -19.12 -13.68 -1.02
C ALA A 319 -17.69 -14.06 -0.62
N MET A 320 -17.60 -14.97 0.34
CA MET A 320 -16.35 -15.51 0.86
C MET A 320 -16.35 -17.03 0.75
N GLU A 321 -15.27 -17.57 0.22
CA GLU A 321 -15.08 -19.02 0.14
C GLU A 321 -14.87 -19.63 1.53
N LYS A 322 -14.99 -20.96 1.63
CA LYS A 322 -14.87 -21.71 2.88
C LYS A 322 -13.52 -21.51 3.58
N ASP A 323 -12.47 -21.26 2.82
CA ASP A 323 -11.12 -21.01 3.35
C ASP A 323 -10.99 -19.71 4.14
N SER A 324 -12.01 -18.83 4.06
CA SER A 324 -12.04 -17.53 4.75
C SER A 324 -10.91 -16.60 4.33
N MET A 325 -10.36 -16.80 3.13
CA MET A 325 -9.24 -16.05 2.56
C MET A 325 -9.61 -15.47 1.19
N ASN A 326 -10.32 -16.25 0.37
CA ASN A 326 -10.79 -15.83 -0.95
C ASN A 326 -12.14 -15.12 -0.81
N TYR A 327 -12.22 -13.92 -1.37
CA TYR A 327 -13.44 -13.12 -1.39
C TYR A 327 -13.71 -12.62 -2.79
N HIS A 328 -14.97 -12.35 -3.06
CA HIS A 328 -15.47 -11.92 -4.36
C HIS A 328 -16.55 -10.87 -4.19
N ALA A 329 -16.66 -9.97 -5.16
CA ALA A 329 -17.74 -9.00 -5.23
C ALA A 329 -18.30 -8.95 -6.66
N TRP A 330 -19.62 -8.96 -6.78
CA TRP A 330 -20.32 -8.98 -8.06
C TRP A 330 -21.56 -8.10 -8.05
N ASN A 331 -21.94 -7.62 -9.23
CA ASN A 331 -23.30 -7.18 -9.47
C ASN A 331 -24.20 -8.42 -9.55
N SER A 332 -25.16 -8.54 -8.63
CA SER A 332 -26.04 -9.71 -8.50
C SER A 332 -27.29 -9.65 -9.39
N THR A 333 -27.40 -8.65 -10.26
CA THR A 333 -28.51 -8.55 -11.22
C THR A 333 -28.25 -9.41 -12.46
N VAL A 334 -29.17 -10.33 -12.75
CA VAL A 334 -29.13 -11.23 -13.91
C VAL A 334 -30.42 -11.05 -14.70
N ASN A 335 -30.31 -10.78 -16.01
CA ASN A 335 -31.46 -10.53 -16.89
C ASN A 335 -32.45 -9.47 -16.33
N GLY A 336 -31.92 -8.44 -15.66
CA GLY A 336 -32.72 -7.37 -15.04
C GLY A 336 -33.33 -7.71 -13.68
N MET A 337 -33.17 -8.94 -13.19
CA MET A 337 -33.66 -9.37 -11.89
C MET A 337 -32.51 -9.37 -10.86
N PRO A 338 -32.63 -8.64 -9.73
CA PRO A 338 -31.68 -8.76 -8.64
C PRO A 338 -31.82 -10.13 -7.98
N LEU A 339 -30.71 -10.84 -7.78
CA LEU A 339 -30.68 -12.14 -7.10
C LEU A 339 -30.04 -12.03 -5.72
N HIS A 340 -30.50 -12.87 -4.80
CA HIS A 340 -29.97 -13.02 -3.45
C HIS A 340 -29.25 -14.35 -3.31
N PHE A 341 -28.02 -14.31 -2.84
CA PHE A 341 -27.15 -15.47 -2.82
C PHE A 341 -26.80 -15.95 -1.40
N GLN A 342 -26.63 -17.25 -1.31
CA GLN A 342 -26.14 -17.95 -0.13
C GLN A 342 -25.08 -18.99 -0.54
N VAL A 343 -24.22 -19.34 0.42
CA VAL A 343 -23.31 -20.48 0.27
C VAL A 343 -23.96 -21.68 0.95
N ASN A 344 -24.25 -22.72 0.17
CA ASN A 344 -24.88 -23.93 0.70
C ASN A 344 -23.89 -24.78 1.52
N ALA A 345 -24.37 -25.88 2.12
CA ALA A 345 -23.55 -26.76 2.97
C ALA A 345 -22.34 -27.38 2.26
N ASP A 346 -22.45 -27.60 0.94
CA ASP A 346 -21.38 -28.14 0.10
C ASP A 346 -20.34 -27.07 -0.31
N GLY A 347 -20.60 -25.80 0.02
CA GLY A 347 -19.72 -24.67 -0.30
C GLY A 347 -19.93 -24.10 -1.70
N HIS A 348 -21.04 -24.43 -2.36
CA HIS A 348 -21.43 -23.84 -3.64
C HIS A 348 -22.23 -22.55 -3.41
N LEU A 349 -22.07 -21.60 -4.34
CA LEU A 349 -22.84 -20.37 -4.37
C LEU A 349 -24.18 -20.66 -5.07
N THR A 350 -25.29 -20.33 -4.42
CA THR A 350 -26.65 -20.52 -4.97
C THR A 350 -27.49 -19.27 -4.79
N ASP A 351 -28.41 -18.98 -5.71
CA ASP A 351 -29.39 -17.91 -5.56
C ASP A 351 -30.74 -18.41 -5.04
N ASP A 352 -31.44 -17.57 -4.27
CA ASP A 352 -32.70 -17.89 -3.60
C ASP A 352 -33.88 -17.89 -4.58
N GLU A 353 -33.81 -17.09 -5.65
CA GLU A 353 -34.91 -16.91 -6.61
C GLU A 353 -35.08 -18.11 -7.54
N THR A 354 -33.99 -18.75 -7.95
CA THR A 354 -34.02 -19.84 -8.94
C THR A 354 -33.32 -21.11 -8.48
N SER A 355 -32.66 -21.09 -7.32
CA SER A 355 -31.83 -22.21 -6.84
C SER A 355 -30.76 -22.63 -7.84
N SER A 356 -30.31 -21.72 -8.71
CA SER A 356 -29.23 -22.01 -9.66
C SER A 356 -27.89 -22.10 -8.92
N ILE A 357 -26.95 -22.86 -9.47
CA ILE A 357 -25.63 -23.10 -8.88
C ILE A 357 -24.58 -22.31 -9.66
N TRP A 358 -23.77 -21.56 -8.93
CA TRP A 358 -22.78 -20.64 -9.47
C TRP A 358 -21.37 -21.02 -8.99
N ASP A 359 -20.39 -20.89 -9.88
CA ASP A 359 -18.99 -21.08 -9.52
C ASP A 359 -18.35 -19.78 -8.97
N TRP A 360 -17.13 -19.89 -8.45
CA TRP A 360 -16.37 -18.75 -7.93
C TRP A 360 -15.77 -17.84 -9.02
N LYS A 361 -16.08 -18.11 -10.30
CA LYS A 361 -15.86 -17.17 -11.40
C LYS A 361 -17.11 -16.31 -11.63
N GLY A 362 -18.22 -16.60 -10.95
CA GLY A 362 -19.51 -15.96 -11.14
C GLY A 362 -20.30 -16.55 -12.32
N LEU A 363 -19.92 -17.72 -12.84
CA LEU A 363 -20.63 -18.40 -13.91
C LEU A 363 -21.70 -19.32 -13.32
N CYS A 364 -22.93 -19.21 -13.83
CA CYS A 364 -23.99 -20.14 -13.52
C CYS A 364 -23.75 -21.48 -14.23
N THR A 365 -23.54 -22.54 -13.46
CA THR A 365 -23.18 -23.88 -13.94
C THR A 365 -24.38 -24.82 -14.06
N ALA A 366 -25.44 -24.59 -13.28
CA ALA A 366 -26.67 -25.38 -13.29
C ALA A 366 -27.88 -24.53 -12.87
N GLY A 367 -29.09 -24.94 -13.28
CA GLY A 367 -30.33 -24.24 -12.96
C GLY A 367 -30.83 -23.33 -14.09
N SER A 368 -31.85 -22.53 -13.79
CA SER A 368 -32.59 -21.70 -14.75
C SER A 368 -31.73 -20.64 -15.44
N TYR A 369 -30.67 -20.17 -14.79
CA TYR A 369 -29.76 -19.18 -15.34
C TYR A 369 -28.46 -19.75 -15.90
N LYS A 370 -28.37 -21.07 -16.14
CA LYS A 370 -27.16 -21.74 -16.63
C LYS A 370 -26.55 -21.00 -17.83
N GLY A 371 -25.24 -20.72 -17.75
CA GLY A 371 -24.49 -19.97 -18.75
C GLY A 371 -24.44 -18.45 -18.51
N SER A 372 -25.27 -17.91 -17.61
CA SER A 372 -25.18 -16.50 -17.20
C SER A 372 -23.91 -16.23 -16.40
N GLN A 373 -23.38 -15.02 -16.53
CA GLN A 373 -22.14 -14.58 -15.88
C GLN A 373 -22.40 -13.33 -15.03
N LEU A 374 -22.08 -13.40 -13.74
CA LEU A 374 -22.09 -12.23 -12.86
C LEU A 374 -20.97 -11.27 -13.24
N ALA A 375 -21.29 -9.97 -13.25
CA ALA A 375 -20.30 -8.93 -13.52
C ALA A 375 -19.51 -8.62 -12.26
N GLY A 376 -18.17 -8.75 -12.32
CA GLY A 376 -17.30 -8.46 -11.18
C GLY A 376 -17.33 -6.99 -10.77
N ILE A 377 -17.30 -6.73 -9.47
CA ILE A 377 -17.11 -5.41 -8.86
C ILE A 377 -15.73 -5.40 -8.21
N GLN A 378 -14.93 -4.38 -8.50
CA GLN A 378 -13.62 -4.23 -7.86
C GLN A 378 -13.81 -4.08 -6.34
N ALA A 379 -13.16 -4.96 -5.60
CA ALA A 379 -13.21 -4.98 -4.14
C ALA A 379 -11.79 -4.96 -3.55
N TYR A 380 -11.68 -4.36 -2.38
CA TYR A 380 -10.40 -4.02 -1.75
C TYR A 380 -10.38 -4.57 -0.33
N GLN A 381 -9.45 -5.46 0.00
CA GLN A 381 -9.18 -5.80 1.39
C GLN A 381 -8.22 -4.78 1.98
N GLU A 382 -8.57 -4.14 3.10
CA GLU A 382 -7.75 -3.11 3.75
C GLU A 382 -7.91 -3.09 5.27
N TYR A 383 -7.07 -2.32 5.96
CA TYR A 383 -7.35 -1.88 7.32
C TYR A 383 -8.38 -0.75 7.35
N TRP A 384 -9.32 -0.84 8.30
CA TRP A 384 -10.37 0.15 8.52
C TRP A 384 -9.89 1.60 8.57
N ARG A 385 -8.79 1.88 9.30
CA ARG A 385 -8.23 3.24 9.39
C ARG A 385 -7.79 3.78 8.03
N SER A 386 -7.16 2.94 7.20
CA SER A 386 -6.72 3.34 5.85
C SER A 386 -7.93 3.69 4.99
N TRP A 387 -8.90 2.77 4.92
CA TRP A 387 -10.10 2.97 4.13
C TRP A 387 -10.84 4.25 4.55
N LYS A 388 -11.14 4.42 5.84
CA LYS A 388 -11.87 5.58 6.36
C LYS A 388 -11.14 6.91 6.11
N GLN A 389 -9.80 6.92 6.15
CA GLN A 389 -9.01 8.11 5.87
C GLN A 389 -9.26 8.65 4.45
N PHE A 390 -9.30 7.76 3.46
CA PHE A 390 -9.47 8.14 2.05
C PHE A 390 -10.93 8.13 1.59
N HIS A 391 -11.82 7.51 2.37
CA HIS A 391 -13.24 7.42 2.14
C HIS A 391 -14.03 7.86 3.40
N PRO A 392 -13.94 9.13 3.81
CA PRO A 392 -14.56 9.61 5.05
C PRO A 392 -16.09 9.45 5.06
N ASN A 393 -16.71 9.49 3.87
CA ASN A 393 -18.15 9.29 3.67
C ASN A 393 -18.53 7.82 3.40
N THR A 394 -17.64 6.87 3.73
CA THR A 394 -17.93 5.44 3.56
C THR A 394 -19.17 5.06 4.35
N LEU A 395 -20.11 4.41 3.67
CA LEU A 395 -21.14 3.67 4.36
C LEU A 395 -20.48 2.49 5.05
N PHE A 396 -21.01 2.10 6.19
CA PHE A 396 -20.58 0.90 6.88
C PHE A 396 -21.77 -0.04 6.95
N TRP A 397 -21.60 -1.26 6.46
CA TRP A 397 -22.66 -2.25 6.55
C TRP A 397 -22.94 -2.52 8.03
N LYS A 398 -24.19 -2.28 8.43
CA LYS A 398 -24.74 -2.70 9.71
C LYS A 398 -25.86 -3.68 9.38
N GLU A 399 -25.90 -4.76 10.12
CA GLU A 399 -27.06 -5.65 10.13
C GLU A 399 -28.23 -4.86 10.72
N GLU A 400 -29.39 -4.92 10.06
CA GLU A 400 -30.66 -4.46 10.62
C GLU A 400 -31.20 -5.49 11.61
#